data_AF-A0AAV0DFU2-F1
#
_entry.id   AF-A0AAV0DFU2-F1
#
_cell.length_a   1.000
_cell.length_b   1.000
_cell.length_c   1.000
_cell.angle_alpha   90.00
_cell.angle_beta   90.00
_cell.angle_gamma   90.00
#
_symmetry.space_group_name_H-M   'P 1'
#
loop_
_entity.id
_entity.type
_entity.pdbx_description
1 polymer ?
#
loop_
_entity_poly.entity_id
_entity_poly.type
_entity_poly.pdbx_seq_one_letter_code
_entity_poly.pdbx_strand_id
1 'polypeptide(L)'
;MRYICHKSWLGGWFMPQKRSYFALQLPKRWWVFGLDLALHSDIDVYQFKFFSELIRDKVLENDNVIIMTHEPNWLLDWYWSDVTGNNISYLIRDHLRGRCRLRIAGDLHHYMRHSCVPSDTPSAYVQHLVVNGCGGAFLHPTHVFRNFDQLYGASYECKASYPSFEDSSRIALGNILKFRKKNWQFDIIGGVIYFVLAFSIFPQCHLDHLLKDDTFSGHLRSFFSTVWDSFTYLFGHSYVSSAGAMLLLVATVCFVPSRVSRKKRVMIGILHVSAHLAAALILTILLELGVETCIRHNLLGTSGYHTLYEWYRSAESEHFPDPTGLKERIERWTFGLYPACIKYLMSAFDVPEVMAVTRNNICKNGMKSLSRGVAVIYYASVFLYFWVFSTPVVSLVFGSYLYICINWLHLHFDEAFSSLRIANYKSFTRFHINSKGDLEVFTLAVDKVPKEWKVDPCWGDSEQKQPQQSSFSRKFPSKWRASSLKQDPVNTVRIVDHFVIEQTGKSDSSGLINGSINT
;
A
#
# COMPACT_ATOMS: atom_id res chain seq x y z
N MET A 1 19.29 2.71 18.22
CA MET A 1 18.78 4.09 18.31
C MET A 1 19.86 5.05 17.83
N ARG A 2 19.58 5.91 16.85
CA ARG A 2 20.51 7.02 16.53
C ARG A 2 20.28 8.13 17.55
N TYR A 3 21.13 8.17 18.57
CA TYR A 3 21.17 9.28 19.50
C TYR A 3 21.55 10.57 18.75
N ILE A 4 20.90 11.70 19.04
CA ILE A 4 21.43 13.01 18.65
C ILE A 4 22.68 13.26 19.50
N CYS A 5 23.83 12.77 19.04
CA CYS A 5 25.09 12.85 19.78
C CYS A 5 25.77 14.21 19.66
N HIS A 6 25.50 14.96 18.58
CA HIS A 6 26.20 16.20 18.26
C HIS A 6 25.24 17.26 17.69
N LYS A 7 25.51 18.53 18.01
CA LYS A 7 24.87 19.69 17.35
C LYS A 7 25.41 19.76 15.92
N SER A 8 24.68 19.15 15.00
CA SER A 8 25.07 19.06 13.61
C SER A 8 23.93 19.46 12.69
N TRP A 9 24.23 19.56 11.40
CA TRP A 9 23.26 19.83 10.36
C TRP A 9 22.42 18.58 10.06
N LEU A 10 21.09 18.75 10.03
CA LEU A 10 20.15 17.74 9.57
C LEU A 10 19.20 18.39 8.55
N GLY A 11 19.16 17.87 7.33
CA GLY A 11 18.25 18.38 6.28
C GLY A 11 18.43 19.86 5.95
N GLY A 12 19.64 20.41 6.08
CA GLY A 12 19.91 21.83 5.85
C GLY A 12 19.57 22.75 7.03
N TRP A 13 19.25 22.20 8.20
CA TRP A 13 19.01 22.95 9.43
C TRP A 13 20.05 22.61 10.50
N PHE A 14 20.60 23.62 11.16
CA PHE A 14 21.49 23.40 12.30
C PHE A 14 20.67 23.05 13.54
N MET A 15 20.84 21.85 14.09
CA MET A 15 20.10 21.41 15.28
C MET A 15 20.82 21.88 16.56
N PRO A 16 20.24 22.79 17.35
CA PRO A 16 20.88 23.28 18.57
C PRO A 16 20.75 22.31 19.75
N GLN A 17 19.83 21.34 19.67
CA GLN A 17 19.51 20.40 20.74
C GLN A 17 20.54 19.27 20.89
N LYS A 18 20.79 18.87 22.14
CA LYS A 18 21.68 17.74 22.50
C LYS A 18 20.91 16.44 22.81
N ARG A 19 19.57 16.51 22.80
CA ARG A 19 18.64 15.42 23.12
C ARG A 19 17.52 15.42 22.08
N SER A 20 16.84 14.29 21.94
CA SER A 20 15.70 14.12 21.03
C SER A 20 14.40 14.73 21.53
N TYR A 21 14.31 15.01 22.83
CA TYR A 21 13.19 15.70 23.46
C TYR A 21 13.58 17.12 23.88
N PHE A 22 12.58 18.00 23.99
CA PHE A 22 12.78 19.39 24.37
C PHE A 22 11.53 20.00 25.01
N ALA A 23 11.72 21.12 25.71
CA ALA A 23 10.64 21.99 26.16
C ALA A 23 10.93 23.44 25.76
N LEU A 24 9.91 24.15 25.29
CA LEU A 24 9.99 25.57 24.94
C LEU A 24 8.87 26.33 25.65
N GLN A 25 9.24 27.39 26.36
CA GLN A 25 8.28 28.37 26.84
C GLN A 25 7.96 29.35 25.71
N LEU A 26 6.68 29.47 25.39
CA LEU A 26 6.16 30.41 24.41
C LEU A 26 5.55 31.63 25.13
N PRO A 27 5.33 32.74 24.40
CA PRO A 27 4.62 33.89 24.94
C PRO A 27 3.22 33.51 25.46
N LYS A 28 2.67 34.37 26.33
CA LYS A 28 1.29 34.26 26.81
C LYS A 28 0.97 32.92 27.49
N ARG A 29 1.88 32.42 28.33
CA ARG A 29 1.68 31.22 29.17
C ARG A 29 1.41 29.93 28.39
N TRP A 30 2.08 29.79 27.25
CA TRP A 30 2.08 28.56 26.46
C TRP A 30 3.42 27.85 26.60
N TRP A 31 3.38 26.52 26.56
CA TRP A 31 4.54 25.65 26.53
C TRP A 31 4.40 24.63 25.41
N VAL A 32 5.52 24.24 24.82
CA VAL A 32 5.60 23.11 23.87
C VAL A 32 6.55 22.08 24.42
N PHE A 33 6.07 20.85 24.58
CA PHE A 33 6.86 19.69 24.97
C PHE A 33 6.99 18.75 23.77
N GLY A 34 8.20 18.63 23.23
CA GLY A 34 8.55 17.63 22.23
C GLY A 34 9.07 16.38 22.91
N LEU A 35 8.32 15.28 22.82
CA LEU A 35 8.64 14.00 23.47
C LEU A 35 9.18 13.00 22.45
N ASP A 36 10.15 12.20 22.88
CA ASP A 36 10.70 11.11 22.07
C ASP A 36 10.20 9.76 22.61
N LEU A 37 9.35 9.08 21.83
CA LEU A 37 8.79 7.77 22.17
C LEU A 37 9.73 6.59 21.83
N ALA A 38 10.90 6.89 21.24
CA ALA A 38 11.88 5.90 20.80
C ALA A 38 11.23 4.75 20.00
N LEU A 39 11.64 3.49 20.24
CA LEU A 39 11.03 2.28 19.65
C LEU A 39 10.08 1.57 20.63
N HIS A 40 9.69 2.24 21.72
CA HIS A 40 8.89 1.65 22.80
C HIS A 40 7.50 2.29 22.94
N SER A 41 7.14 3.21 22.04
CA SER A 41 5.87 3.95 22.04
C SER A 41 5.56 4.64 23.40
N ASP A 42 6.61 4.96 24.17
CA ASP A 42 6.52 5.62 25.47
C ASP A 42 7.83 6.39 25.78
N ILE A 43 7.75 7.32 26.73
CA ILE A 43 8.91 8.04 27.25
C ILE A 43 9.63 7.21 28.31
N ASP A 44 10.96 7.29 28.33
CA ASP A 44 11.77 6.65 29.36
C ASP A 44 11.73 7.41 30.70
N VAL A 45 12.31 6.80 31.74
CA VAL A 45 12.34 7.35 33.10
C VAL A 45 13.09 8.70 33.19
N TYR A 46 14.12 8.91 32.38
CA TYR A 46 14.89 10.17 32.39
C TYR A 46 14.10 11.31 31.74
N GLN A 47 13.41 11.04 30.63
CA GLN A 47 12.47 11.97 30.01
C GLN A 47 11.32 12.30 30.96
N PHE A 48 10.72 11.27 31.56
CA PHE A 48 9.65 11.45 32.53
C PHE A 48 10.08 12.34 33.71
N LYS A 49 11.26 12.05 34.29
CA LYS A 49 11.83 12.87 35.38
C LYS A 49 12.03 14.32 34.94
N PHE A 50 12.63 14.54 33.76
CA PHE A 50 12.84 15.89 33.23
C PHE A 50 11.54 16.69 33.10
N PHE A 51 10.51 16.12 32.47
CA PHE A 51 9.24 16.82 32.27
C PHE A 51 8.45 16.97 33.57
N SER A 52 8.43 15.97 34.45
CA SER A 52 7.72 16.07 35.73
C SER A 52 8.34 17.12 36.67
N GLU A 53 9.67 17.21 36.74
CA GLU A 53 10.37 18.28 37.46
C GLU A 53 10.09 19.66 36.82
N LEU A 54 10.16 19.77 35.49
CA LEU A 54 9.82 21.00 34.79
C LEU A 54 8.38 21.47 35.07
N ILE A 55 7.43 20.54 35.04
CA ILE A 55 6.01 20.81 35.32
C ILE A 55 5.81 21.29 36.75
N ARG A 56 6.50 20.67 37.72
CA ARG A 56 6.44 21.05 39.14
C ARG A 56 7.06 22.42 39.40
N ASP A 57 8.22 22.68 38.79
CA ASP A 57 9.08 23.80 39.19
C ASP A 57 8.84 25.07 38.36
N LYS A 58 8.33 24.95 37.12
CA LYS A 58 8.23 26.08 36.17
C LYS A 58 6.88 26.27 35.49
N VAL A 59 6.10 25.22 35.29
CA VAL A 59 4.78 25.34 34.63
C VAL A 59 3.75 25.73 35.67
N LEU A 60 3.17 26.93 35.53
CA LEU A 60 2.18 27.43 36.47
C LEU A 60 0.82 26.73 36.30
N GLU A 61 -0.11 26.92 37.25
CA GLU A 61 -1.44 26.27 37.22
C GLU A 61 -2.29 26.70 36.01
N ASN A 62 -2.14 27.95 35.58
CA ASN A 62 -2.89 28.52 34.44
C ASN A 62 -2.10 28.51 33.12
N ASP A 63 -0.96 27.83 33.08
CA ASP A 63 -0.19 27.64 31.85
C ASP A 63 -0.81 26.55 30.98
N ASN A 64 -0.67 26.68 29.66
CA ASN A 64 -1.19 25.75 28.68
C ASN A 64 -0.04 25.00 28.00
N VAL A 65 -0.19 23.70 27.81
CA VAL A 65 0.84 22.83 27.26
C VAL A 65 0.36 22.20 25.96
N ILE A 66 1.20 22.30 24.93
CA ILE A 66 1.10 21.53 23.69
C ILE A 66 2.09 20.38 23.79
N ILE A 67 1.61 19.15 23.67
CA ILE A 67 2.47 17.95 23.59
C ILE A 67 2.62 17.54 22.14
N MET A 68 3.87 17.33 21.72
CA MET A 68 4.23 16.82 20.40
C MET A 68 4.86 15.44 20.55
N THR A 69 4.30 14.44 19.88
CA THR A 69 4.89 13.11 19.69
C THR A 69 5.06 12.82 18.20
N HIS A 70 5.96 11.91 17.82
CA HIS A 70 6.05 11.53 16.41
C HIS A 70 4.87 10.63 15.98
N GLU A 71 4.41 9.76 16.87
CA GLU A 71 3.34 8.78 16.63
C GLU A 71 2.05 9.10 17.42
N PRO A 72 0.85 8.94 16.82
CA PRO A 72 -0.44 9.17 17.48
C PRO A 72 -0.91 7.90 18.20
N ASN A 73 -0.18 7.50 19.25
CA ASN A 73 -0.46 6.25 19.95
C ASN A 73 -1.92 6.13 20.44
N TRP A 74 -2.60 7.22 20.82
CA TRP A 74 -4.02 7.17 21.18
C TRP A 74 -4.93 6.60 20.08
N LEU A 75 -4.58 6.86 18.82
CA LEU A 75 -5.35 6.41 17.67
C LEU A 75 -4.90 5.01 17.22
N LEU A 76 -3.59 4.74 17.28
CA LEU A 76 -3.02 3.45 16.92
C LEU A 76 -3.32 2.37 17.95
N ASP A 77 -3.24 2.66 19.24
CA ASP A 77 -3.63 1.77 20.34
C ASP A 77 -5.11 1.41 20.23
N TRP A 78 -5.98 2.40 20.00
CA TRP A 78 -7.39 2.15 19.70
C TRP A 78 -7.55 1.24 18.47
N TYR A 79 -6.74 1.47 17.43
CA TYR A 79 -6.82 0.66 16.22
C TYR A 79 -6.37 -0.79 16.46
N TRP A 80 -5.26 -0.99 17.16
CA TRP A 80 -4.69 -2.31 17.39
C TRP A 80 -5.29 -3.04 18.60
N SER A 81 -6.12 -2.35 19.39
CA SER A 81 -6.59 -2.80 20.70
C SER A 81 -5.43 -3.06 21.68
N ASP A 82 -4.40 -2.22 21.58
CA ASP A 82 -3.21 -2.23 22.43
C ASP A 82 -3.28 -1.10 23.48
N VAL A 83 -2.36 -1.10 24.43
CA VAL A 83 -2.19 -0.03 25.42
C VAL A 83 -0.71 0.28 25.55
N THR A 84 -0.29 1.43 25.05
CA THR A 84 1.09 1.92 25.13
C THR A 84 1.13 3.29 25.82
N GLY A 85 2.33 3.84 26.01
CA GLY A 85 2.47 5.19 26.53
C GLY A 85 2.02 5.37 27.99
N ASN A 86 2.33 4.43 28.89
CA ASN A 86 1.92 4.53 30.29
C ASN A 86 2.54 5.75 30.98
N ASN A 87 3.84 6.00 30.76
CA ASN A 87 4.54 7.13 31.39
C ASN A 87 4.05 8.47 30.85
N ILE A 88 3.85 8.59 29.52
CA ILE A 88 3.27 9.81 28.94
C ILE A 88 1.82 10.02 29.41
N SER A 89 1.03 8.96 29.53
CA SER A 89 -0.34 9.03 30.05
C SER A 89 -0.35 9.53 31.49
N TYR A 90 0.53 9.00 32.35
CA TYR A 90 0.70 9.43 33.73
C TYR A 90 1.20 10.88 33.82
N LEU A 91 2.14 11.29 32.96
CA LEU A 91 2.62 12.67 32.89
C LEU A 91 1.47 13.65 32.54
N ILE A 92 0.61 13.28 31.59
CA ILE A 92 -0.53 14.10 31.17
C ILE A 92 -1.60 14.17 32.26
N ARG A 93 -1.98 13.02 32.82
CA ARG A 93 -3.11 12.92 33.75
C ARG A 93 -2.76 13.47 35.13
N ASP A 94 -1.63 13.04 35.68
CA ASP A 94 -1.31 13.23 37.09
C ASP A 94 -0.40 14.44 37.34
N HIS A 95 0.46 14.80 36.39
CA HIS A 95 1.34 15.96 36.51
C HIS A 95 0.77 17.21 35.81
N LEU A 96 0.31 17.10 34.57
CA LEU A 96 -0.26 18.26 33.86
C LEU A 96 -1.68 18.61 34.34
N ARG A 97 -2.48 17.63 34.78
CA ARG A 97 -3.79 17.85 35.42
C ARG A 97 -4.69 18.84 34.65
N GLY A 98 -4.92 18.56 33.37
CA GLY A 98 -5.78 19.40 32.50
C GLY A 98 -5.07 20.58 31.82
N ARG A 99 -3.79 20.84 32.12
CA ARG A 99 -3.00 21.87 31.43
C ARG A 99 -2.59 21.47 30.01
N CYS A 100 -2.67 20.19 29.65
CA CYS A 100 -2.42 19.74 28.28
C CYS A 100 -3.62 20.12 27.39
N ARG A 101 -3.51 21.21 26.62
CA ARG A 101 -4.61 21.69 25.78
C ARG A 101 -4.65 21.04 24.40
N LEU A 102 -3.48 20.73 23.86
CA LEU A 102 -3.34 20.14 22.53
C LEU A 102 -2.30 19.04 22.57
N ARG A 103 -2.65 17.87 22.06
CA ARG A 103 -1.69 16.82 21.73
C ARG A 103 -1.66 16.64 20.22
N ILE A 104 -0.48 16.78 19.62
CA ILE A 104 -0.28 16.65 18.18
C ILE A 104 0.73 15.56 17.86
N ALA A 105 0.47 14.79 16.82
CA ALA A 105 1.39 13.79 16.30
C ALA A 105 1.38 13.69 14.78
N GLY A 106 2.42 13.05 14.24
CA GLY A 106 2.57 12.73 12.83
C GLY A 106 2.30 11.26 12.56
N ASP A 107 3.25 10.60 11.87
CA ASP A 107 3.29 9.19 11.48
C ASP A 107 2.15 8.73 10.55
N LEU A 108 0.90 8.93 10.95
CA LEU A 108 -0.23 8.73 10.05
C LEU A 108 -0.31 9.87 9.04
N HIS A 109 -0.12 9.54 7.76
CA HIS A 109 -0.05 10.48 6.64
C HIS A 109 -1.43 11.00 6.17
N HIS A 110 -2.24 11.43 7.12
CA HIS A 110 -3.48 12.17 6.91
C HIS A 110 -3.59 13.27 7.98
N TYR A 111 -4.57 14.15 7.83
CA TYR A 111 -4.98 15.05 8.89
C TYR A 111 -6.26 14.56 9.55
N MET A 112 -6.31 14.63 10.88
CA MET A 112 -7.50 14.29 11.67
C MET A 112 -7.48 15.06 12.99
N ARG A 113 -8.60 15.71 13.32
CA ARG A 113 -8.79 16.39 14.60
C ARG A 113 -9.94 15.79 15.38
N HIS A 114 -9.65 15.41 16.62
CA HIS A 114 -10.65 15.10 17.62
C HIS A 114 -10.68 16.18 18.69
N SER A 115 -11.87 16.50 19.15
CA SER A 115 -12.09 17.44 20.26
C SER A 115 -12.86 16.73 21.36
N CYS A 116 -12.46 16.97 22.60
CA CYS A 116 -13.17 16.40 23.74
C CYS A 116 -14.60 16.91 23.78
N VAL A 117 -15.54 16.01 24.05
CA VAL A 117 -16.95 16.33 24.31
C VAL A 117 -17.05 16.78 25.78
N PRO A 118 -17.64 17.96 26.07
CA PRO A 118 -17.86 18.39 27.44
C PRO A 118 -18.72 17.38 28.22
N SER A 119 -18.33 17.04 29.45
CA SER A 119 -19.11 16.21 30.37
C SER A 119 -19.18 16.86 31.74
N ASP A 120 -20.26 16.59 32.49
CA ASP A 120 -20.48 17.12 33.85
C ASP A 120 -19.38 16.72 34.84
N THR A 121 -18.70 15.61 34.57
CA THR A 121 -17.46 15.25 35.26
C THR A 121 -16.25 15.78 34.47
N PRO A 122 -15.33 16.54 35.09
CA PRO A 122 -14.10 16.96 34.43
C PRO A 122 -13.17 15.75 34.22
N SER A 123 -13.38 15.05 33.10
CA SER A 123 -12.63 13.84 32.71
C SER A 123 -11.60 14.11 31.61
N ALA A 124 -11.69 15.26 30.95
CA ALA A 124 -10.88 15.62 29.79
C ALA A 124 -9.46 16.03 30.17
N TYR A 125 -8.51 15.09 30.11
CA TYR A 125 -7.09 15.38 30.33
C TYR A 125 -6.42 16.13 29.16
N VAL A 126 -7.03 16.07 27.96
CA VAL A 126 -6.59 16.78 26.76
C VAL A 126 -7.80 17.34 26.03
N GLN A 127 -7.75 18.61 25.61
CA GLN A 127 -8.91 19.23 24.94
C GLN A 127 -8.98 18.86 23.45
N HIS A 128 -7.84 18.87 22.75
CA HIS A 128 -7.77 18.52 21.32
C HIS A 128 -6.65 17.52 21.03
N LEU A 129 -6.96 16.55 20.17
CA LEU A 129 -6.01 15.60 19.61
C LEU A 129 -5.91 15.84 18.11
N VAL A 130 -4.70 16.05 17.60
CA VAL A 130 -4.44 16.32 16.18
C VAL A 130 -3.44 15.31 15.65
N VAL A 131 -3.79 14.69 14.53
CA VAL A 131 -2.89 13.91 13.69
C VAL A 131 -2.63 14.73 12.44
N ASN A 132 -1.37 14.96 12.08
CA ASN A 132 -0.99 15.57 10.81
C ASN A 132 0.38 15.06 10.34
N GLY A 133 0.43 13.84 9.81
CA GLY A 133 1.63 13.24 9.23
C GLY A 133 1.85 13.57 7.74
N CYS A 134 1.12 14.52 7.17
CA CYS A 134 1.10 14.77 5.72
C CYS A 134 2.35 15.48 5.14
N GLY A 135 3.52 15.32 5.75
CA GLY A 135 4.73 16.08 5.42
C GLY A 135 5.45 15.66 4.14
N GLY A 136 5.25 14.43 3.64
CA GLY A 136 5.95 14.01 2.40
C GLY A 136 5.76 12.56 1.94
N ALA A 137 5.44 11.62 2.83
CA ALA A 137 5.24 10.22 2.47
C ALA A 137 3.91 9.98 1.72
N PHE A 138 3.60 8.71 1.40
CA PHE A 138 2.34 8.36 0.76
C PHE A 138 1.15 8.60 1.72
N LEU A 139 -0.02 8.92 1.20
CA LEU A 139 -1.24 9.16 1.98
C LEU A 139 -1.66 7.93 2.81
N HIS A 140 -2.17 8.11 4.03
CA HIS A 140 -2.89 7.08 4.79
C HIS A 140 -4.41 7.28 4.74
N PRO A 141 -5.22 6.23 4.92
CA PRO A 141 -6.68 6.37 4.95
C PRO A 141 -7.14 7.05 6.23
N THR A 142 -8.08 7.99 6.12
CA THR A 142 -8.86 8.53 7.25
C THR A 142 -10.06 7.66 7.66
N HIS A 143 -10.76 7.03 6.70
CA HIS A 143 -12.04 6.35 6.95
C HIS A 143 -11.93 5.10 7.84
N VAL A 144 -10.74 4.52 7.95
CA VAL A 144 -10.45 3.39 8.85
C VAL A 144 -10.54 3.80 10.33
N PHE A 145 -10.26 5.06 10.63
CA PHE A 145 -10.17 5.59 11.99
C PHE A 145 -11.44 6.36 12.43
N ARG A 146 -12.50 6.37 11.61
CA ARG A 146 -13.71 7.17 11.80
C ARG A 146 -14.48 6.93 13.12
N ASN A 147 -14.26 5.77 13.76
CA ASN A 147 -15.01 5.33 14.94
C ASN A 147 -14.21 5.52 16.24
N PHE A 148 -13.06 6.21 16.21
CA PHE A 148 -12.36 6.58 17.43
C PHE A 148 -13.18 7.64 18.19
N ASP A 149 -13.49 7.36 19.45
CA ASP A 149 -14.41 8.18 20.24
C ASP A 149 -14.02 8.34 21.72
N GLN A 150 -12.97 7.67 22.22
CA GLN A 150 -12.61 7.72 23.63
C GLN A 150 -11.11 7.70 23.88
N LEU A 151 -10.68 8.44 24.90
CA LEU A 151 -9.31 8.39 25.44
C LEU A 151 -9.33 8.74 26.94
N TYR A 152 -8.69 7.92 27.76
CA TYR A 152 -8.59 8.11 29.22
C TYR A 152 -9.95 8.27 29.94
N GLY A 153 -11.01 7.65 29.42
CA GLY A 153 -12.37 7.77 29.95
C GLY A 153 -13.11 9.03 29.54
N ALA A 154 -12.48 9.93 28.77
CA ALA A 154 -13.15 11.08 28.16
C ALA A 154 -13.60 10.75 26.73
N SER A 155 -14.77 11.25 26.35
CA SER A 155 -15.34 11.10 25.00
C SER A 155 -14.80 12.17 24.06
N TYR A 156 -14.54 11.79 22.81
CA TYR A 156 -14.01 12.64 21.76
C TYR A 156 -14.87 12.53 20.51
N GLU A 157 -14.97 13.64 19.78
CA GLU A 157 -15.65 13.70 18.49
C GLU A 157 -14.66 14.14 17.40
N CYS A 158 -14.65 13.43 16.27
CA CYS A 158 -13.88 13.82 15.10
C CYS A 158 -14.53 15.06 14.46
N LYS A 159 -13.87 16.22 14.58
CA LYS A 159 -14.37 17.49 14.04
C LYS A 159 -13.93 17.76 12.61
N ALA A 160 -12.78 17.25 12.20
CA ALA A 160 -12.26 17.42 10.85
C ALA A 160 -11.35 16.27 10.45
N SER A 161 -11.38 15.88 9.17
CA SER A 161 -10.44 14.94 8.56
C SER A 161 -10.06 15.39 7.16
N TYR A 162 -8.82 15.14 6.77
CA TYR A 162 -8.34 15.41 5.42
C TYR A 162 -7.38 14.31 4.94
N PRO A 163 -7.72 13.60 3.84
CA PRO A 163 -8.96 13.70 3.07
C PRO A 163 -10.20 13.30 3.89
N SER A 164 -11.38 13.72 3.43
CA SER A 164 -12.65 13.32 4.04
C SER A 164 -12.79 11.79 4.06
N PHE A 165 -13.62 11.23 4.94
CA PHE A 165 -13.84 9.78 4.99
C PHE A 165 -14.35 9.21 3.66
N GLU A 166 -15.24 9.94 2.99
CA GLU A 166 -15.78 9.55 1.69
C GLU A 166 -14.70 9.55 0.60
N ASP A 167 -13.91 10.62 0.51
CA ASP A 167 -12.82 10.72 -0.46
C ASP A 167 -11.78 9.64 -0.22
N SER A 168 -11.44 9.41 1.04
CA SER A 168 -10.52 8.38 1.49
C SER A 168 -10.98 6.97 1.07
N SER A 169 -12.26 6.65 1.25
CA SER A 169 -12.84 5.37 0.82
C SER A 169 -12.85 5.24 -0.72
N ARG A 170 -13.15 6.33 -1.44
CA ARG A 170 -13.10 6.36 -2.91
C ARG A 170 -11.68 6.21 -3.46
N ILE A 171 -10.69 6.80 -2.79
CA ILE A 171 -9.27 6.65 -3.16
C ILE A 171 -8.86 5.18 -3.09
N ALA A 172 -9.36 4.43 -2.10
CA ALA A 172 -9.06 3.02 -1.94
C ALA A 172 -9.48 2.16 -3.15
N LEU A 173 -10.47 2.58 -3.96
CA LEU A 173 -10.85 1.93 -5.22
C LEU A 173 -9.67 1.79 -6.20
N GLY A 174 -8.67 2.67 -6.06
CA GLY A 174 -7.40 2.56 -6.77
C GLY A 174 -6.71 1.21 -6.59
N ASN A 175 -6.97 0.47 -5.50
CA ASN A 175 -6.37 -0.85 -5.29
C ASN A 175 -6.77 -1.87 -6.36
N ILE A 176 -7.98 -1.80 -6.92
CA ILE A 176 -8.42 -2.78 -7.94
C ILE A 176 -7.60 -2.63 -9.23
N LEU A 177 -7.44 -1.40 -9.73
CA LEU A 177 -6.88 -1.15 -11.07
C LEU A 177 -5.45 -0.60 -11.05
N LYS A 178 -5.09 0.21 -10.04
CA LYS A 178 -3.78 0.87 -9.98
C LYS A 178 -2.73 0.03 -9.25
N PHE A 179 -3.13 -0.96 -8.45
CA PHE A 179 -2.20 -1.84 -7.75
C PHE A 179 -1.20 -2.47 -8.72
N ARG A 180 -1.69 -3.14 -9.76
CA ARG A 180 -0.83 -3.76 -10.78
C ARG A 180 0.11 -2.74 -11.44
N LYS A 181 -0.42 -1.59 -11.85
CA LYS A 181 0.37 -0.53 -12.50
C LYS A 181 1.52 -0.03 -11.62
N LYS A 182 1.31 0.04 -10.31
CA LYS A 182 2.31 0.51 -9.34
C LYS A 182 3.24 -0.59 -8.86
N ASN A 183 2.77 -1.83 -8.83
CA ASN A 183 3.44 -2.97 -8.21
C ASN A 183 3.62 -4.11 -9.22
N TRP A 184 3.98 -3.82 -10.46
CA TRP A 184 4.17 -4.83 -11.51
C TRP A 184 5.18 -5.92 -11.15
N GLN A 185 6.10 -5.67 -10.22
CA GLN A 185 7.03 -6.69 -9.71
C GLN A 185 6.30 -7.81 -8.92
N PHE A 186 5.14 -7.50 -8.33
CA PHE A 186 4.28 -8.49 -7.68
C PHE A 186 3.79 -9.55 -8.66
N ASP A 187 3.54 -9.18 -9.92
CA ASP A 187 3.10 -10.10 -10.98
C ASP A 187 4.11 -11.25 -11.16
N ILE A 188 5.42 -10.97 -11.04
CA ILE A 188 6.47 -11.98 -11.21
C ILE A 188 6.29 -13.12 -10.21
N ILE A 189 6.18 -12.77 -8.92
CA ILE A 189 6.01 -13.72 -7.82
C ILE A 189 4.63 -14.36 -7.91
N GLY A 190 3.60 -13.55 -8.18
CA GLY A 190 2.22 -13.99 -8.27
C GLY A 190 1.98 -15.04 -9.36
N GLY A 191 2.55 -14.85 -10.55
CA GLY A 191 2.45 -15.81 -11.66
C GLY A 191 3.14 -17.14 -11.34
N VAL A 192 4.27 -17.12 -10.64
CA VAL A 192 4.94 -18.35 -10.16
C VAL A 192 4.04 -19.07 -9.14
N ILE A 193 3.43 -18.34 -8.21
CA ILE A 193 2.47 -18.92 -7.25
C ILE A 193 1.30 -19.57 -8.01
N TYR A 194 0.71 -18.89 -9.00
CA TYR A 194 -0.39 -19.45 -9.79
C TYR A 194 0.02 -20.72 -10.52
N PHE A 195 1.23 -20.74 -11.10
CA PHE A 195 1.73 -21.94 -11.75
C PHE A 195 1.88 -23.10 -10.76
N VAL A 196 2.38 -22.87 -9.55
CA VAL A 196 2.44 -23.91 -8.50
C VAL A 196 1.04 -24.40 -8.10
N LEU A 197 0.08 -23.48 -7.94
CA LEU A 197 -1.32 -23.81 -7.65
C LEU A 197 -1.98 -24.66 -8.75
N ALA A 198 -1.60 -24.43 -10.01
CA ALA A 198 -2.13 -25.15 -11.17
C ALA A 198 -1.26 -26.34 -11.63
N PHE A 199 -0.05 -26.50 -11.09
CA PHE A 199 0.98 -27.39 -11.63
C PHE A 199 0.49 -28.82 -11.90
N SER A 200 -0.29 -29.36 -10.96
CA SER A 200 -0.77 -30.74 -11.00
C SER A 200 -1.98 -30.94 -11.92
N ILE A 201 -2.52 -29.86 -12.47
CA ILE A 201 -3.67 -29.87 -13.39
C ILE A 201 -3.21 -29.97 -14.85
N PHE A 202 -1.97 -29.60 -15.16
CA PHE A 202 -1.43 -29.70 -16.52
C PHE A 202 -0.93 -31.12 -16.86
N PRO A 203 -1.20 -31.64 -18.07
CA PRO A 203 -2.19 -31.19 -19.08
C PRO A 203 -3.62 -31.64 -18.77
N GLN A 204 -4.60 -30.97 -19.38
CA GLN A 204 -6.01 -31.39 -19.36
C GLN A 204 -6.37 -32.11 -20.65
N CYS A 205 -6.46 -33.44 -20.62
CA CYS A 205 -6.58 -34.29 -21.81
C CYS A 205 -8.01 -34.52 -22.33
N HIS A 206 -9.04 -34.18 -21.55
CA HIS A 206 -10.43 -34.41 -21.90
C HIS A 206 -11.21 -33.09 -21.78
N LEU A 207 -11.04 -32.19 -22.74
CA LEU A 207 -11.78 -30.92 -22.80
C LEU A 207 -12.83 -30.89 -23.91
N ASP A 208 -12.95 -31.99 -24.66
CA ASP A 208 -13.78 -32.05 -25.84
C ASP A 208 -15.26 -31.82 -25.58
N HIS A 209 -15.75 -32.20 -24.40
CA HIS A 209 -17.12 -32.01 -23.95
C HIS A 209 -17.48 -30.55 -23.73
N LEU A 210 -16.50 -29.67 -23.45
CA LEU A 210 -16.73 -28.24 -23.28
C LEU A 210 -17.21 -27.56 -24.57
N LEU A 211 -16.84 -28.13 -25.73
CA LEU A 211 -17.11 -27.56 -27.06
C LEU A 211 -18.27 -28.26 -27.80
N LYS A 212 -18.96 -29.21 -27.16
CA LYS A 212 -19.98 -30.06 -27.81
C LYS A 212 -21.43 -29.60 -27.61
N ASP A 213 -21.73 -28.78 -26.61
CA ASP A 213 -23.10 -28.31 -26.36
C ASP A 213 -23.53 -27.24 -27.37
N ASP A 214 -24.81 -27.21 -27.73
CA ASP A 214 -25.34 -26.21 -28.69
C ASP A 214 -25.81 -24.91 -28.01
N THR A 215 -25.81 -24.86 -26.67
CA THR A 215 -26.33 -23.72 -25.90
C THR A 215 -25.26 -23.05 -25.03
N PHE A 216 -25.31 -21.72 -24.93
CA PHE A 216 -24.39 -20.95 -24.10
C PHE A 216 -24.43 -21.36 -22.62
N SER A 217 -25.62 -21.67 -22.08
CA SER A 217 -25.79 -22.16 -20.71
C SER A 217 -25.20 -23.55 -20.51
N GLY A 218 -25.29 -24.43 -21.52
CA GLY A 218 -24.63 -25.74 -21.54
C GLY A 218 -23.11 -25.60 -21.44
N HIS A 219 -22.50 -24.77 -22.30
CA HIS A 219 -21.07 -24.48 -22.24
C HIS A 219 -20.62 -23.95 -20.88
N LEU A 220 -21.34 -22.98 -20.30
CA LEU A 220 -21.01 -22.44 -18.97
C LEU A 220 -21.10 -23.52 -17.89
N ARG A 221 -22.15 -24.34 -17.90
CA ARG A 221 -22.32 -25.43 -16.93
C ARG A 221 -21.19 -26.45 -17.04
N SER A 222 -20.86 -26.87 -18.26
CA SER A 222 -19.78 -27.81 -18.55
C SER A 222 -18.42 -27.25 -18.10
N PHE A 223 -18.18 -25.97 -18.35
CA PHE A 223 -16.97 -25.25 -17.91
C PHE A 223 -16.85 -25.23 -16.38
N PHE A 224 -17.88 -24.78 -15.66
CA PHE A 224 -17.83 -24.71 -14.20
C PHE A 224 -17.79 -26.11 -13.56
N SER A 225 -18.42 -27.12 -14.17
CA SER A 225 -18.26 -28.52 -13.74
C SER A 225 -16.80 -28.95 -13.85
N THR A 226 -16.14 -28.65 -14.96
CA THR A 226 -14.72 -29.00 -15.17
C THR A 226 -13.79 -28.27 -14.20
N VAL A 227 -14.07 -27.01 -13.88
CA VAL A 227 -13.36 -26.25 -12.83
C VAL A 227 -13.53 -26.93 -11.47
N TRP A 228 -14.75 -27.37 -11.16
CA TRP A 228 -15.04 -28.07 -9.90
C TRP A 228 -14.37 -29.43 -9.82
N ASP A 229 -14.38 -30.21 -10.90
CA ASP A 229 -13.68 -31.49 -10.98
C ASP A 229 -12.17 -31.30 -10.79
N SER A 230 -11.59 -30.27 -11.40
CA SER A 230 -10.18 -29.89 -11.20
C SER A 230 -9.89 -29.50 -9.75
N PHE A 231 -10.81 -28.76 -9.11
CA PHE A 231 -10.71 -28.39 -7.70
C PHE A 231 -10.71 -29.63 -6.79
N THR A 232 -11.66 -30.56 -6.99
CA THR A 232 -11.72 -31.79 -6.19
C THR A 232 -10.50 -32.69 -6.41
N TYR A 233 -10.00 -32.77 -7.64
CA TYR A 233 -8.77 -33.50 -7.98
C TYR A 233 -7.56 -32.91 -7.25
N LEU A 234 -7.43 -31.59 -7.21
CA LEU A 234 -6.32 -30.90 -6.54
C LEU A 234 -6.21 -31.30 -5.07
N PHE A 235 -7.31 -31.32 -4.33
CA PHE A 235 -7.29 -31.69 -2.91
C PHE A 235 -7.22 -33.20 -2.67
N GLY A 236 -7.77 -34.02 -3.58
CA GLY A 236 -7.81 -35.48 -3.39
C GLY A 236 -6.54 -36.21 -3.84
N HIS A 237 -5.86 -35.72 -4.88
CA HIS A 237 -4.84 -36.50 -5.61
C HIS A 237 -3.54 -35.75 -5.87
N SER A 238 -3.50 -34.43 -5.71
CA SER A 238 -2.29 -33.65 -5.99
C SER A 238 -1.46 -33.41 -4.73
N TYR A 239 -0.13 -33.57 -4.82
CA TYR A 239 0.79 -33.26 -3.72
C TYR A 239 1.39 -31.85 -3.84
N VAL A 240 1.82 -31.45 -5.03
CA VAL A 240 2.51 -30.17 -5.24
C VAL A 240 1.53 -28.99 -5.10
N SER A 241 0.42 -29.05 -5.82
CA SER A 241 -0.56 -27.96 -5.84
C SER A 241 -1.32 -27.83 -4.52
N SER A 242 -1.62 -28.94 -3.84
CA SER A 242 -2.21 -28.92 -2.49
C SER A 242 -1.25 -28.34 -1.43
N ALA A 243 0.04 -28.71 -1.46
CA ALA A 243 1.05 -28.13 -0.58
C ALA A 243 1.22 -26.63 -0.84
N GLY A 244 1.25 -26.21 -2.11
CA GLY A 244 1.27 -24.80 -2.50
C GLY A 244 0.07 -24.01 -1.98
N ALA A 245 -1.14 -24.57 -2.11
CA ALA A 245 -2.36 -23.96 -1.57
C ALA A 245 -2.34 -23.85 -0.04
N MET A 246 -1.86 -24.88 0.66
CA MET A 246 -1.72 -24.86 2.12
C MET A 246 -0.70 -23.81 2.59
N LEU A 247 0.46 -23.72 1.93
CA LEU A 247 1.46 -22.68 2.25
C LEU A 247 0.91 -21.28 2.01
N LEU A 248 0.18 -21.07 0.91
CA LEU A 248 -0.48 -19.80 0.64
C LEU A 248 -1.56 -19.49 1.70
N LEU A 249 -2.28 -20.49 2.19
CA LEU A 249 -3.24 -20.32 3.28
C LEU A 249 -2.57 -19.90 4.58
N VAL A 250 -1.49 -20.55 4.98
CA VAL A 250 -0.73 -20.17 6.17
C VAL A 250 -0.21 -18.72 6.02
N ALA A 251 0.39 -18.39 4.87
CA ALA A 251 0.91 -17.06 4.59
C ALA A 251 -0.19 -15.99 4.64
N THR A 252 -1.34 -16.22 4.01
CA THR A 252 -2.44 -15.25 3.96
C THR A 252 -3.11 -15.08 5.33
N VAL A 253 -3.28 -16.15 6.12
CA VAL A 253 -3.79 -16.05 7.50
C VAL A 253 -2.82 -15.27 8.39
N CYS A 254 -1.51 -15.49 8.25
CA CYS A 254 -0.48 -14.72 8.93
C CYS A 254 -0.50 -13.25 8.52
N PHE A 255 -0.74 -12.97 7.24
CA PHE A 255 -0.82 -11.61 6.70
C PHE A 255 -2.02 -10.81 7.21
N VAL A 256 -3.17 -11.45 7.51
CA VAL A 256 -4.31 -10.74 8.11
C VAL A 256 -3.91 -10.15 9.48
N PRO A 257 -4.13 -8.84 9.73
CA PRO A 257 -3.67 -8.20 10.95
C PRO A 257 -4.29 -8.78 12.22
N SER A 258 -3.57 -8.70 13.33
CA SER A 258 -3.97 -9.24 14.65
C SER A 258 -5.20 -8.56 15.27
N ARG A 259 -5.60 -7.39 14.76
CA ARG A 259 -6.81 -6.64 15.15
C ARG A 259 -8.09 -7.49 15.17
N VAL A 260 -8.18 -8.50 14.30
CA VAL A 260 -9.34 -9.40 14.25
C VAL A 260 -9.05 -10.76 14.89
N SER A 261 -10.11 -11.40 15.41
CA SER A 261 -10.00 -12.71 16.05
C SER A 261 -9.36 -13.75 15.13
N ARG A 262 -8.67 -14.74 15.71
CA ARG A 262 -8.03 -15.84 14.95
C ARG A 262 -9.01 -16.53 13.99
N LYS A 263 -10.28 -16.71 14.39
CA LYS A 263 -11.33 -17.27 13.54
C LYS A 263 -11.59 -16.41 12.30
N LYS A 264 -11.73 -15.09 12.47
CA LYS A 264 -11.93 -14.15 11.35
C LYS A 264 -10.71 -14.11 10.42
N ARG A 265 -9.49 -14.15 10.97
CA ARG A 265 -8.25 -14.23 10.17
C ARG A 265 -8.24 -15.47 9.27
N VAL A 266 -8.58 -16.63 9.84
CA VAL A 266 -8.71 -17.88 9.08
C VAL A 266 -9.79 -17.76 8.00
N MET A 267 -10.98 -17.24 8.31
CA MET A 267 -12.04 -17.07 7.31
C MET A 267 -11.64 -16.15 6.14
N ILE A 268 -11.02 -15.01 6.44
CA ILE A 268 -10.53 -14.06 5.44
C ILE A 268 -9.43 -14.71 4.57
N GLY A 269 -8.49 -15.42 5.21
CA GLY A 269 -7.44 -16.16 4.51
C GLY A 269 -8.01 -17.22 3.57
N ILE A 270 -8.95 -18.05 4.04
CA ILE A 270 -9.64 -19.06 3.23
C ILE A 270 -10.32 -18.42 2.02
N LEU A 271 -11.09 -17.34 2.22
CA LEU A 271 -11.78 -16.66 1.12
C LEU A 271 -10.79 -16.12 0.09
N HIS A 272 -9.68 -15.54 0.55
CA HIS A 272 -8.66 -14.97 -0.32
C HIS A 272 -7.91 -16.04 -1.12
N VAL A 273 -7.51 -17.14 -0.48
CA VAL A 273 -6.88 -18.30 -1.15
C VAL A 273 -7.83 -18.94 -2.13
N SER A 274 -9.10 -19.13 -1.76
CA SER A 274 -10.12 -19.68 -2.66
C SER A 274 -10.28 -18.83 -3.92
N ALA A 275 -10.22 -17.50 -3.80
CA ALA A 275 -10.26 -16.60 -4.96
C ALA A 275 -9.03 -16.78 -5.87
N HIS A 276 -7.83 -16.88 -5.29
CA HIS A 276 -6.61 -17.14 -6.05
C HIS A 276 -6.63 -18.53 -6.72
N LEU A 277 -7.08 -19.55 -6.01
CA LEU A 277 -7.17 -20.91 -6.51
C LEU A 277 -8.19 -21.03 -7.64
N ALA A 278 -9.40 -20.48 -7.46
CA ALA A 278 -10.42 -20.45 -8.50
C ALA A 278 -9.90 -19.73 -9.76
N ALA A 279 -9.23 -18.59 -9.60
CA ALA A 279 -8.63 -17.88 -10.72
C ALA A 279 -7.55 -18.71 -11.42
N ALA A 280 -6.65 -19.37 -10.69
CA ALA A 280 -5.61 -20.22 -11.26
C ALA A 280 -6.20 -21.40 -12.06
N LEU A 281 -7.22 -22.08 -11.52
CA LEU A 281 -7.90 -23.20 -12.19
C LEU A 281 -8.66 -22.74 -13.45
N ILE A 282 -9.41 -21.64 -13.37
CA ILE A 282 -10.11 -21.05 -14.51
C ILE A 282 -9.12 -20.71 -15.63
N LEU A 283 -8.01 -20.04 -15.31
CA LEU A 283 -6.99 -19.69 -16.29
C LEU A 283 -6.30 -20.92 -16.89
N THR A 284 -6.14 -21.98 -16.10
CA THR A 284 -5.55 -23.25 -16.57
C THR A 284 -6.43 -23.90 -17.61
N ILE A 285 -7.74 -24.00 -17.33
CA ILE A 285 -8.70 -24.57 -18.27
C ILE A 285 -8.82 -23.69 -19.52
N LEU A 286 -8.81 -22.37 -19.38
CA LEU A 286 -8.83 -21.46 -20.55
C LEU A 286 -7.59 -21.62 -21.44
N LEU A 287 -6.39 -21.75 -20.85
CA LEU A 287 -5.17 -21.98 -21.61
C LEU A 287 -5.22 -23.33 -22.34
N GLU A 288 -5.56 -24.41 -21.63
CA GLU A 288 -5.66 -25.75 -22.20
C GLU A 288 -6.75 -25.87 -23.26
N LEU A 289 -7.89 -25.18 -23.08
CA LEU A 289 -8.96 -25.09 -24.08
C LEU A 289 -8.49 -24.32 -25.33
N GLY A 290 -7.70 -23.27 -25.16
CA GLY A 290 -7.06 -22.55 -26.27
C GLY A 290 -6.12 -23.44 -27.07
N VAL A 291 -5.25 -24.19 -26.38
CA VAL A 291 -4.35 -25.17 -27.01
C VAL A 291 -5.13 -26.26 -27.73
N GLU A 292 -6.16 -26.84 -27.10
CA GLU A 292 -7.04 -27.85 -27.70
C GLU A 292 -7.74 -27.31 -28.96
N THR A 293 -8.22 -26.08 -28.93
CA THR A 293 -8.86 -25.43 -30.09
C THR A 293 -7.86 -25.27 -31.24
N CYS A 294 -6.63 -24.84 -30.96
CA CYS A 294 -5.58 -24.76 -31.98
C CYS A 294 -5.23 -26.12 -32.58
N ILE A 295 -5.17 -27.18 -31.76
CA ILE A 295 -4.92 -28.55 -32.24
C ILE A 295 -6.05 -29.01 -33.16
N ARG A 296 -7.31 -28.83 -32.74
CA ARG A 296 -8.50 -29.22 -33.53
C ARG A 296 -8.58 -28.54 -34.90
N HIS A 297 -8.16 -27.29 -34.98
CA HIS A 297 -8.13 -26.52 -36.23
C HIS A 297 -6.83 -26.70 -37.03
N ASN A 298 -5.99 -27.68 -36.68
CA ASN A 298 -4.70 -27.96 -37.32
C ASN A 298 -3.75 -26.75 -37.34
N LEU A 299 -3.83 -25.89 -36.31
CA LEU A 299 -2.92 -24.76 -36.13
C LEU A 299 -1.67 -25.15 -35.31
N LEU A 300 -1.78 -26.19 -34.47
CA LEU A 300 -0.69 -26.73 -33.65
C LEU A 300 -0.75 -28.27 -33.64
N GLY A 301 0.38 -28.93 -33.44
CA GLY A 301 0.48 -30.38 -33.24
C GLY A 301 0.32 -31.21 -34.52
N THR A 302 0.71 -30.67 -35.68
CA THR A 302 0.40 -31.23 -37.01
C THR A 302 1.48 -32.16 -37.58
N SER A 303 2.77 -31.80 -37.48
CA SER A 303 3.88 -32.61 -38.02
C SER A 303 5.00 -32.94 -37.01
N GLY A 304 4.72 -32.76 -35.71
CA GLY A 304 5.63 -33.16 -34.62
C GLY A 304 6.54 -32.01 -34.15
N TYR A 305 7.63 -32.33 -33.45
CA TYR A 305 8.46 -31.34 -32.74
C TYR A 305 9.20 -30.31 -33.61
N HIS A 306 9.12 -30.41 -34.94
CA HIS A 306 10.00 -29.71 -35.88
C HIS A 306 9.25 -29.02 -37.02
N THR A 307 7.97 -28.69 -36.84
CA THR A 307 7.13 -28.03 -37.86
C THR A 307 7.74 -26.73 -38.39
N LEU A 308 8.27 -25.87 -37.50
CA LEU A 308 8.99 -24.65 -37.89
C LEU A 308 10.23 -24.94 -38.74
N TYR A 309 10.95 -26.02 -38.45
CA TYR A 309 12.12 -26.43 -39.24
C TYR A 309 11.71 -26.98 -40.62
N GLU A 310 10.62 -27.73 -40.69
CA GLU A 310 10.06 -28.22 -41.97
C GLU A 310 9.59 -27.05 -42.84
N TRP A 311 8.87 -26.09 -42.25
CA TRP A 311 8.50 -24.86 -42.94
C TRP A 311 9.72 -24.08 -43.40
N TYR A 312 10.73 -23.91 -42.54
CA TYR A 312 11.98 -23.25 -42.90
C TYR A 312 12.65 -23.93 -44.09
N ARG A 313 12.77 -25.27 -44.09
CA ARG A 313 13.37 -26.02 -45.20
C ARG A 313 12.59 -25.87 -46.50
N SER A 314 11.25 -25.86 -46.42
CA SER A 314 10.38 -25.60 -47.57
C SER A 314 10.62 -24.20 -48.13
N ALA A 315 10.51 -23.17 -47.29
CA ALA A 315 10.71 -21.77 -47.68
C ALA A 315 12.14 -21.50 -48.20
N GLU A 316 13.14 -22.10 -47.55
CA GLU A 316 14.54 -22.01 -47.94
C GLU A 316 14.77 -22.63 -49.33
N SER A 317 14.14 -23.77 -49.62
CA SER A 317 14.26 -24.43 -50.93
C SER A 317 13.59 -23.65 -52.05
N GLU A 318 12.46 -22.98 -51.75
CA GLU A 318 11.69 -22.20 -52.71
C GLU A 318 12.34 -20.85 -53.03
N HIS A 319 12.82 -20.13 -52.00
CA HIS A 319 13.32 -18.77 -52.15
C HIS A 319 14.85 -18.70 -52.33
N PHE A 320 15.59 -19.72 -51.90
CA PHE A 320 17.05 -19.77 -51.94
C PHE A 320 17.58 -21.12 -52.48
N PRO A 321 17.38 -21.40 -53.79
CA PRO A 321 17.89 -22.62 -54.42
C PRO A 321 19.42 -22.68 -54.33
N ASP A 322 19.96 -23.89 -54.16
CA ASP A 322 21.40 -24.13 -54.00
C ASP A 322 21.99 -24.83 -55.23
N PRO A 323 22.21 -24.11 -56.35
CA PRO A 323 22.72 -24.69 -57.59
C PRO A 323 24.15 -25.25 -57.46
N THR A 324 24.88 -24.88 -56.40
CA THR A 324 26.28 -25.30 -56.17
C THR A 324 26.42 -26.45 -55.18
N GLY A 325 25.32 -26.94 -54.59
CA GLY A 325 25.34 -27.96 -53.54
C GLY A 325 26.13 -27.55 -52.29
N LEU A 326 26.22 -26.26 -52.00
CA LEU A 326 26.93 -25.74 -50.82
C LEU A 326 26.35 -26.28 -49.52
N LYS A 327 25.02 -26.37 -49.40
CA LYS A 327 24.30 -26.83 -48.19
C LYS A 327 24.59 -28.31 -47.92
N GLU A 328 24.51 -29.15 -48.94
CA GLU A 328 24.86 -30.58 -48.82
C GLU A 328 26.34 -30.78 -48.44
N ARG A 329 27.25 -29.96 -48.99
CA ARG A 329 28.67 -30.00 -48.61
C ARG A 329 28.88 -29.59 -47.15
N ILE A 330 28.22 -28.53 -46.68
CA ILE A 330 28.28 -28.08 -45.28
C ILE A 330 27.70 -29.16 -44.35
N GLU A 331 26.57 -29.75 -44.70
CA GLU A 331 25.98 -30.85 -43.94
C GLU A 331 26.97 -32.03 -43.83
N ARG A 332 27.61 -32.43 -44.93
CA ARG A 332 28.62 -33.49 -44.93
C ARG A 332 29.88 -33.13 -44.13
N TRP A 333 30.39 -31.90 -44.27
CA TRP A 333 31.56 -31.41 -43.53
C TRP A 333 31.32 -31.31 -42.03
N THR A 334 30.09 -31.01 -41.63
CA THR A 334 29.69 -30.91 -40.22
C THR A 334 29.16 -32.23 -39.66
N PHE A 335 29.23 -33.34 -40.41
CA PHE A 335 28.66 -34.63 -40.03
C PHE A 335 27.18 -34.54 -39.61
N GLY A 336 26.40 -33.67 -40.26
CA GLY A 336 24.99 -33.42 -39.94
C GLY A 336 24.75 -32.48 -38.75
N LEU A 337 25.80 -31.95 -38.10
CA LEU A 337 25.66 -31.06 -36.96
C LEU A 337 25.00 -29.73 -37.35
N TYR A 338 25.32 -29.16 -38.51
CA TYR A 338 24.74 -27.90 -38.98
C TYR A 338 23.20 -27.94 -39.07
N PRO A 339 22.58 -28.85 -39.84
CA PRO A 339 21.12 -28.93 -39.89
C PRO A 339 20.51 -29.37 -38.56
N ALA A 340 21.18 -30.22 -37.77
CA ALA A 340 20.71 -30.61 -36.45
C ALA A 340 20.64 -29.42 -35.48
N CYS A 341 21.67 -28.57 -35.44
CA CYS A 341 21.69 -27.36 -34.62
C CYS A 341 20.54 -26.42 -34.98
N ILE A 342 20.30 -26.15 -36.27
CA ILE A 342 19.19 -25.30 -36.71
C ILE A 342 17.85 -25.94 -36.33
N LYS A 343 17.69 -27.24 -36.59
CA LYS A 343 16.47 -27.99 -36.26
C LYS A 343 16.11 -27.91 -34.78
N TYR A 344 17.06 -28.18 -33.88
CA TYR A 344 16.81 -28.13 -32.44
C TYR A 344 16.67 -26.71 -31.91
N LEU A 345 17.39 -25.74 -32.49
CA LEU A 345 17.23 -24.33 -32.14
C LEU A 345 15.81 -23.84 -32.50
N MET A 346 15.32 -24.16 -33.70
CA MET A 346 13.97 -23.80 -34.13
C MET A 346 12.89 -24.43 -33.25
N SER A 347 13.05 -25.70 -32.87
CA SER A 347 12.14 -26.34 -31.89
C SER A 347 12.14 -25.64 -30.53
N ALA A 348 13.26 -25.08 -30.09
CA ALA A 348 13.32 -24.32 -28.84
C ALA A 348 12.55 -22.99 -28.92
N PHE A 349 12.40 -22.42 -30.12
CA PHE A 349 11.62 -21.20 -30.36
C PHE A 349 10.15 -21.48 -30.69
N ASP A 350 9.81 -22.69 -31.15
CA ASP A 350 8.43 -23.12 -31.42
C ASP A 350 7.74 -23.71 -30.19
N VAL A 351 7.70 -22.90 -29.13
CA VAL A 351 7.19 -23.29 -27.81
C VAL A 351 5.73 -23.78 -27.87
N PRO A 352 4.79 -23.14 -28.60
CA PRO A 352 3.41 -23.63 -28.73
C PRO A 352 3.32 -25.02 -29.36
N GLU A 353 4.11 -25.30 -30.40
CA GLU A 353 4.13 -26.61 -31.04
C GLU A 353 4.67 -27.67 -30.07
N VAL A 354 5.79 -27.38 -29.39
CA VAL A 354 6.36 -28.27 -28.37
C VAL A 354 5.34 -28.56 -27.27
N MET A 355 4.56 -27.57 -26.83
CA MET A 355 3.47 -27.76 -25.87
C MET A 355 2.39 -28.69 -26.41
N ALA A 356 1.89 -28.43 -27.62
CA ALA A 356 0.80 -29.19 -28.24
C ALA A 356 1.18 -30.65 -28.53
N VAL A 357 2.35 -30.88 -29.14
CA VAL A 357 2.85 -32.22 -29.46
C VAL A 357 3.11 -33.02 -28.19
N THR A 358 3.76 -32.41 -27.18
CA THR A 358 4.03 -33.11 -25.92
C THR A 358 2.74 -33.39 -25.15
N ARG A 359 1.79 -32.45 -25.14
CA ARG A 359 0.46 -32.65 -24.57
C ARG A 359 -0.24 -33.85 -25.23
N ASN A 360 -0.29 -33.92 -26.56
CA ASN A 360 -0.88 -35.06 -27.28
C ASN A 360 -0.22 -36.40 -26.90
N ASN A 361 1.11 -36.42 -26.75
CA ASN A 361 1.83 -37.60 -26.30
C ASN A 361 1.48 -37.99 -24.86
N ILE A 362 1.39 -37.02 -23.94
CA ILE A 362 0.98 -37.26 -22.54
C ILE A 362 -0.44 -37.80 -22.50
N CYS A 363 -1.36 -37.24 -23.28
CA CYS A 363 -2.76 -37.64 -23.27
C CYS A 363 -3.00 -39.02 -23.87
N LYS A 364 -2.17 -39.46 -24.83
CA LYS A 364 -2.24 -40.80 -25.42
C LYS A 364 -1.54 -41.86 -24.58
N ASN A 365 -0.32 -41.58 -24.12
CA ASN A 365 0.59 -42.58 -23.56
C ASN A 365 0.81 -42.44 -22.04
N GLY A 366 0.23 -41.41 -21.43
CA GLY A 366 0.43 -41.06 -20.02
C GLY A 366 1.75 -40.37 -19.74
N MET A 367 1.80 -39.58 -18.67
CA MET A 367 2.98 -38.78 -18.29
C MET A 367 4.23 -39.63 -17.98
N LYS A 368 4.04 -40.88 -17.53
CA LYS A 368 5.13 -41.82 -17.23
C LYS A 368 5.91 -42.27 -18.47
N SER A 369 5.36 -42.08 -19.66
CA SER A 369 6.02 -42.43 -20.93
C SER A 369 7.12 -41.43 -21.33
N LEU A 370 7.13 -40.23 -20.75
CA LEU A 370 8.10 -39.19 -21.07
C LEU A 370 9.39 -39.33 -20.26
N SER A 371 10.52 -38.97 -20.88
CA SER A 371 11.76 -38.76 -20.15
C SER A 371 11.65 -37.52 -19.24
N ARG A 372 12.43 -37.50 -18.15
CA ARG A 372 12.46 -36.37 -17.22
C ARG A 372 12.81 -35.05 -17.91
N GLY A 373 13.73 -35.08 -18.88
CA GLY A 373 14.12 -33.90 -19.65
C GLY A 373 12.96 -33.35 -20.50
N VAL A 374 12.22 -34.21 -21.19
CA VAL A 374 11.06 -33.80 -22.00
C VAL A 374 9.93 -33.28 -21.12
N ALA A 375 9.70 -33.88 -19.95
CA ALA A 375 8.73 -33.38 -18.98
C ALA A 375 9.09 -31.97 -18.46
N VAL A 376 10.38 -31.73 -18.16
CA VAL A 376 10.87 -30.40 -17.76
C VAL A 376 10.66 -29.37 -18.87
N ILE A 377 10.98 -29.73 -20.12
CA ILE A 377 10.75 -28.86 -21.28
C ILE A 377 9.26 -28.52 -21.41
N TYR A 378 8.38 -29.52 -21.31
CA TYR A 378 6.93 -29.31 -21.35
C TYR A 378 6.45 -28.32 -20.27
N TYR A 379 6.81 -28.53 -19.01
CA TYR A 379 6.39 -27.64 -17.93
C TYR A 379 7.02 -26.24 -18.05
N ALA A 380 8.26 -26.13 -18.54
CA ALA A 380 8.87 -24.84 -18.82
C ALA A 380 8.12 -24.09 -19.92
N SER A 381 7.73 -24.78 -21.00
CA SER A 381 6.94 -24.21 -22.08
C SER A 381 5.56 -23.75 -21.61
N VAL A 382 4.83 -24.59 -20.85
CA VAL A 382 3.54 -24.22 -20.25
C VAL A 382 3.69 -23.04 -19.32
N PHE A 383 4.73 -23.03 -18.46
CA PHE A 383 5.00 -21.95 -17.53
C PHE A 383 5.15 -20.61 -18.26
N LEU A 384 5.89 -20.54 -19.35
CA LEU A 384 6.11 -19.28 -20.08
C LEU A 384 4.78 -18.63 -20.52
N TYR A 385 3.86 -19.41 -21.09
CA TYR A 385 2.56 -18.90 -21.54
C TYR A 385 1.60 -18.66 -20.38
N PHE A 386 1.50 -19.61 -19.45
CA PHE A 386 0.60 -19.50 -18.32
C PHE A 386 0.98 -18.34 -17.40
N TRP A 387 2.28 -18.09 -17.19
CA TRP A 387 2.76 -16.97 -16.40
C TRP A 387 2.34 -15.63 -17.01
N VAL A 388 2.59 -15.41 -18.31
CA VAL A 388 2.14 -14.17 -19.00
C VAL A 388 0.64 -14.01 -18.90
N PHE A 389 -0.12 -15.09 -19.10
CA PHE A 389 -1.58 -15.07 -19.07
C PHE A 389 -2.18 -14.83 -17.67
N SER A 390 -1.56 -15.38 -16.62
CA SER A 390 -2.09 -15.35 -15.25
C SER A 390 -1.70 -14.10 -14.46
N THR A 391 -0.54 -13.50 -14.76
CA THR A 391 -0.01 -12.33 -14.03
C THR A 391 -1.02 -11.18 -13.84
N PRO A 392 -1.84 -10.75 -14.84
CA PRO A 392 -2.80 -9.68 -14.65
C PRO A 392 -3.86 -10.00 -13.57
N VAL A 393 -4.29 -11.26 -13.54
CA VAL A 393 -5.37 -11.73 -12.68
C VAL A 393 -4.89 -11.85 -11.24
N VAL A 394 -3.64 -12.24 -11.02
CA VAL A 394 -3.09 -12.36 -9.66
C VAL A 394 -3.12 -11.01 -8.94
N SER A 395 -2.60 -9.97 -9.59
CA SER A 395 -2.65 -8.59 -9.07
C SER A 395 -4.07 -8.07 -8.89
N LEU A 396 -5.00 -8.43 -9.79
CA LEU A 396 -6.40 -8.02 -9.68
C LEU A 396 -7.07 -8.62 -8.45
N VAL A 397 -6.85 -9.91 -8.18
CA VAL A 397 -7.39 -10.60 -6.99
C VAL A 397 -6.80 -9.97 -5.71
N PHE A 398 -5.50 -9.73 -5.66
CA PHE A 398 -4.85 -9.14 -4.49
C PHE A 398 -5.25 -7.67 -4.27
N GLY A 399 -5.32 -6.86 -5.33
CA GLY A 399 -5.81 -5.49 -5.26
C GLY A 399 -7.28 -5.40 -4.81
N SER A 400 -8.12 -6.33 -5.28
CA SER A 400 -9.52 -6.44 -4.84
C SER A 400 -9.62 -6.85 -3.37
N TYR A 401 -8.75 -7.76 -2.91
CA TYR A 401 -8.64 -8.12 -1.50
C TYR A 401 -8.31 -6.92 -0.61
N LEU A 402 -7.31 -6.12 -0.98
CA LEU A 402 -6.94 -4.92 -0.24
C LEU A 402 -8.10 -3.91 -0.20
N TYR A 403 -8.77 -3.69 -1.34
CA TYR A 403 -9.94 -2.82 -1.43
C TYR A 403 -11.09 -3.27 -0.52
N ILE A 404 -11.42 -4.56 -0.51
CA ILE A 404 -12.50 -5.10 0.32
C ILE A 404 -12.12 -4.99 1.81
N CYS A 405 -10.89 -5.37 2.15
CA CYS A 405 -10.41 -5.36 3.53
C CYS A 405 -10.41 -3.95 4.13
N ILE A 406 -9.94 -2.94 3.41
CA ILE A 406 -9.86 -1.59 3.95
C ILE A 406 -11.23 -0.93 4.10
N ASN A 407 -12.12 -1.09 3.11
CA ASN A 407 -13.41 -0.41 3.09
C ASN A 407 -14.47 -1.08 3.97
N TRP A 408 -14.53 -2.41 4.01
CA TRP A 408 -15.56 -3.14 4.77
C TRP A 408 -15.07 -3.72 6.09
N LEU A 409 -13.79 -4.12 6.17
CA LEU A 409 -13.24 -4.73 7.39
C LEU A 409 -12.34 -3.77 8.19
N HIS A 410 -12.02 -2.60 7.62
CA HIS A 410 -11.11 -1.61 8.19
C HIS A 410 -9.73 -2.22 8.56
N LEU A 411 -9.24 -3.12 7.72
CA LEU A 411 -7.93 -3.77 7.82
C LEU A 411 -6.96 -3.21 6.78
N HIS A 412 -5.66 -3.49 6.96
CA HIS A 412 -4.62 -3.18 5.95
C HIS A 412 -4.52 -1.71 5.60
N PHE A 413 -4.65 -0.82 6.60
CA PHE A 413 -4.63 0.62 6.35
C PHE A 413 -3.32 1.09 5.72
N ASP A 414 -2.21 0.43 6.08
CA ASP A 414 -0.88 0.74 5.56
C ASP A 414 -0.66 0.09 4.19
N GLU A 415 -0.88 -1.23 4.07
CA GLU A 415 -0.65 -2.00 2.84
C GLU A 415 -1.54 -1.53 1.67
N ALA A 416 -2.81 -1.20 1.95
CA ALA A 416 -3.75 -0.76 0.93
C ALA A 416 -3.47 0.65 0.40
N PHE A 417 -2.72 1.50 1.11
CA PHE A 417 -2.41 2.86 0.67
C PHE A 417 -0.94 3.03 0.26
N SER A 418 -0.02 2.32 0.92
CA SER A 418 1.39 2.24 0.51
C SER A 418 1.54 1.66 -0.89
N SER A 419 0.76 0.63 -1.24
CA SER A 419 0.74 0.03 -2.57
C SER A 419 0.26 1.00 -3.67
N LEU A 420 -0.51 2.04 -3.32
CA LEU A 420 -0.95 3.07 -4.26
C LEU A 420 0.08 4.20 -4.46
N ARG A 421 1.00 4.38 -3.50
CA ARG A 421 2.09 5.38 -3.53
C ARG A 421 1.57 6.79 -3.82
N ILE A 422 0.52 7.20 -3.10
CA ILE A 422 -0.18 8.46 -3.33
C ILE A 422 0.62 9.61 -2.71
N ALA A 423 1.37 10.34 -3.54
CA ALA A 423 2.14 11.53 -3.12
C ALA A 423 1.26 12.79 -2.89
N ASN A 424 -0.02 12.73 -3.22
CA ASN A 424 -0.98 13.82 -3.09
C ASN A 424 -1.45 14.01 -1.63
N TYR A 425 -2.35 14.97 -1.40
CA TYR A 425 -2.95 15.28 -0.09
C TYR A 425 -1.90 15.62 0.97
N LYS A 426 -1.21 16.75 0.79
CA LYS A 426 -0.20 17.23 1.73
C LYS A 426 -0.76 18.35 2.59
N SER A 427 -0.35 18.41 3.86
CA SER A 427 -0.83 19.43 4.78
C SER A 427 0.20 19.82 5.84
N PHE A 428 0.07 21.04 6.34
CA PHE A 428 0.85 21.60 7.43
C PHE A 428 -0.07 22.32 8.41
N THR A 429 0.17 22.13 9.70
CA THR A 429 -0.55 22.87 10.76
C THR A 429 0.28 24.04 11.22
N ARG A 430 -0.32 25.23 11.24
CA ARG A 430 0.27 26.47 11.72
C ARG A 430 -0.42 26.91 13.01
N PHE A 431 0.39 27.28 13.97
CA PHE A 431 -0.03 27.80 15.26
C PHE A 431 0.20 29.32 15.32
N HIS A 432 -0.78 30.04 15.86
CA HIS A 432 -0.69 31.48 16.10
C HIS A 432 -1.25 31.80 17.48
N ILE A 433 -0.40 32.29 18.38
CA ILE A 433 -0.84 32.80 19.68
C ILE A 433 -1.22 34.26 19.47
N ASN A 434 -2.51 34.57 19.58
CA ASN A 434 -3.00 35.92 19.34
C ASN A 434 -2.67 36.87 20.51
N SER A 435 -3.00 38.15 20.35
CA SER A 435 -2.75 39.17 21.39
C SER A 435 -3.44 38.88 22.73
N LYS A 436 -4.59 38.18 22.69
CA LYS A 436 -5.39 37.75 23.85
C LYS A 436 -4.83 36.50 24.55
N GLY A 437 -3.84 35.83 23.97
CA GLY A 437 -3.24 34.61 24.50
C GLY A 437 -3.94 33.31 24.05
N ASP A 438 -4.98 33.41 23.21
CA ASP A 438 -5.66 32.24 22.66
C ASP A 438 -4.82 31.66 21.50
N LEU A 439 -4.84 30.33 21.34
CA LEU A 439 -4.09 29.63 20.31
C LEU A 439 -5.00 29.35 19.11
N GLU A 440 -4.77 30.06 18.01
CA GLU A 440 -5.39 29.80 16.71
C GLU A 440 -4.60 28.72 15.98
N VAL A 441 -5.31 27.69 15.51
CA VAL A 441 -4.73 26.54 14.81
C VAL A 441 -5.31 26.49 13.41
N PHE A 442 -4.44 26.61 12.40
CA PHE A 442 -4.80 26.55 10.98
C PHE A 442 -4.16 25.32 10.35
N THR A 443 -4.95 24.46 9.71
CA THR A 443 -4.41 23.38 8.89
C THR A 443 -4.55 23.74 7.42
N LEU A 444 -3.41 23.94 6.77
CA LEU A 444 -3.28 24.28 5.36
C LEU A 444 -3.01 23.00 4.56
N ALA A 445 -3.72 22.78 3.46
CA ALA A 445 -3.55 21.58 2.65
C ALA A 445 -3.54 21.84 1.14
N VAL A 446 -2.94 20.90 0.41
CA VAL A 446 -2.83 20.86 -1.04
C VAL A 446 -3.21 19.47 -1.54
N ASP A 447 -4.27 19.41 -2.34
CA ASP A 447 -4.82 18.14 -2.84
C ASP A 447 -3.89 17.47 -3.87
N LYS A 448 -3.28 18.25 -4.76
CA LYS A 448 -2.37 17.74 -5.80
C LYS A 448 -1.00 18.41 -5.69
N VAL A 449 0.02 17.60 -5.43
CA VAL A 449 1.40 18.10 -5.32
C VAL A 449 2.01 18.23 -6.72
N PRO A 450 2.61 19.38 -7.07
CA PRO A 450 3.31 19.55 -8.35
C PRO A 450 4.56 18.64 -8.41
N LYS A 451 4.80 18.04 -9.57
CA LYS A 451 5.95 17.16 -9.82
C LYS A 451 7.10 17.86 -10.53
N GLU A 452 6.77 18.91 -11.27
CA GLU A 452 7.72 19.69 -12.05
C GLU A 452 7.84 21.08 -11.44
N TRP A 453 9.08 21.43 -11.12
CA TRP A 453 9.43 22.68 -10.48
C TRP A 453 10.42 23.43 -11.36
N LYS A 454 10.29 24.75 -11.40
CA LYS A 454 11.24 25.66 -12.06
C LYS A 454 11.65 26.75 -11.09
N VAL A 455 12.82 27.33 -11.34
CA VAL A 455 13.26 28.51 -10.58
C VAL A 455 12.29 29.65 -10.86
N ASP A 456 11.83 30.33 -9.80
CA ASP A 456 10.99 31.50 -9.95
C ASP A 456 11.84 32.68 -10.48
N PRO A 457 11.56 33.23 -11.68
CA PRO A 457 12.32 34.35 -12.22
C PRO A 457 12.38 35.54 -11.27
N CYS A 458 11.29 35.79 -10.52
CA CYS A 458 11.21 36.90 -9.57
C CYS A 458 12.10 36.69 -8.32
N TRP A 459 12.48 35.45 -8.04
CA TRP A 459 13.39 35.14 -6.92
C TRP A 459 14.83 35.53 -7.24
N GLY A 460 15.30 35.26 -8.47
CA GLY A 460 16.65 35.62 -8.92
C GLY A 460 16.89 37.14 -8.93
N ASP A 461 15.91 37.91 -9.41
CA ASP A 461 15.95 39.37 -9.37
C ASP A 461 16.04 39.92 -7.94
N SER A 462 15.35 39.27 -7.00
CA SER A 462 15.34 39.66 -5.59
C SER A 462 16.65 39.30 -4.88
N GLU A 463 17.27 38.17 -5.24
CA GLU A 463 18.58 37.76 -4.72
C GLU A 463 19.69 38.73 -5.13
N GLN A 464 19.69 39.19 -6.39
CA GLN A 464 20.67 40.16 -6.88
C GLN A 464 20.50 41.54 -6.24
N LYS A 465 19.25 41.99 -6.05
CA LYS A 465 18.94 43.32 -5.52
C LYS A 465 19.10 43.43 -4.00
N GLN A 466 18.85 42.35 -3.26
CA GLN A 466 18.83 42.36 -1.79
C GLN A 466 19.47 41.09 -1.19
N PRO A 467 20.77 40.85 -1.40
CA PRO A 467 21.44 39.61 -1.00
C PRO A 467 21.49 39.41 0.53
N GLN A 468 21.51 40.50 1.30
CA GLN A 468 21.53 40.45 2.77
C GLN A 468 20.16 40.21 3.40
N GLN A 469 19.06 40.35 2.64
CA GLN A 469 17.71 40.10 3.18
C GLN A 469 17.41 38.60 3.17
N SER A 470 16.94 38.08 4.31
CA SER A 470 16.49 36.69 4.42
C SER A 470 15.35 36.38 3.46
N SER A 471 15.35 35.17 2.89
CA SER A 471 14.38 34.77 1.85
C SER A 471 12.93 34.90 2.32
N PHE A 472 12.62 34.53 3.56
CA PHE A 472 11.27 34.58 4.12
C PHE A 472 10.66 35.98 4.23
N SER A 473 11.49 37.04 4.23
CA SER A 473 11.04 38.43 4.28
C SER A 473 10.88 39.06 2.89
N ARG A 474 11.26 38.35 1.83
CA ARG A 474 11.14 38.82 0.45
C ARG A 474 9.69 38.71 -0.03
N LYS A 475 9.31 39.55 -1.01
CA LYS A 475 8.00 39.46 -1.69
C LYS A 475 7.76 38.10 -2.34
N PHE A 476 8.83 37.48 -2.86
CA PHE A 476 8.83 36.13 -3.42
C PHE A 476 9.81 35.27 -2.60
N PRO A 477 9.34 34.65 -1.51
CA PRO A 477 10.24 33.97 -0.58
C PRO A 477 10.74 32.62 -1.08
N SER A 478 9.98 31.94 -1.95
CA SER A 478 10.34 30.64 -2.51
C SER A 478 11.22 30.78 -3.74
N LYS A 479 12.34 30.05 -3.76
CA LYS A 479 13.19 29.91 -4.96
C LYS A 479 12.50 29.14 -6.07
N TRP A 480 11.61 28.23 -5.70
CA TRP A 480 10.97 27.28 -6.59
C TRP A 480 9.49 27.58 -6.71
N ARG A 481 8.98 27.47 -7.94
CA ARG A 481 7.56 27.54 -8.26
C ARG A 481 7.17 26.36 -9.14
N ALA A 482 5.90 25.98 -9.13
CA ALA A 482 5.46 24.90 -10.01
C ALA A 482 5.60 25.31 -11.48
N SER A 483 5.95 24.37 -12.35
CA SER A 483 6.03 24.63 -13.81
C SER A 483 4.69 25.12 -14.36
N SER A 484 3.60 24.53 -13.86
CA SER A 484 2.22 24.95 -14.13
C SER A 484 1.68 25.83 -13.00
N LEU A 485 1.34 27.08 -13.34
CA LEU A 485 0.73 28.06 -12.42
C LEU A 485 -0.54 27.54 -11.72
N LYS A 486 -1.34 26.72 -12.41
CA LYS A 486 -2.59 26.15 -11.88
C LYS A 486 -2.35 25.07 -10.80
N GLN A 487 -1.12 24.54 -10.73
CA GLN A 487 -0.71 23.52 -9.76
C GLN A 487 0.25 24.10 -8.70
N ASP A 488 0.50 25.41 -8.73
CA ASP A 488 1.39 26.04 -7.78
C ASP A 488 0.75 26.06 -6.39
N PRO A 489 1.42 25.54 -5.34
CA PRO A 489 0.89 25.50 -3.99
C PRO A 489 0.44 26.87 -3.47
N VAL A 490 1.06 27.96 -3.92
CA VAL A 490 0.63 29.34 -3.55
C VAL A 490 -0.80 29.62 -4.00
N ASN A 491 -1.25 29.02 -5.11
CA ASN A 491 -2.59 29.20 -5.67
C ASN A 491 -3.57 28.09 -5.27
N THR A 492 -3.08 26.91 -4.91
CA THR A 492 -3.92 25.73 -4.63
C THR A 492 -4.09 25.41 -3.15
N VAL A 493 -3.27 26.00 -2.27
CA VAL A 493 -3.37 25.77 -0.83
C VAL A 493 -4.69 26.31 -0.30
N ARG A 494 -5.33 25.55 0.58
CA ARG A 494 -6.56 25.95 1.27
C ARG A 494 -6.51 25.57 2.75
N ILE A 495 -7.27 26.28 3.57
CA ILE A 495 -7.48 25.91 4.96
C ILE A 495 -8.52 24.78 4.99
N VAL A 496 -8.15 23.62 5.54
CA VAL A 496 -9.05 22.46 5.68
C VAL A 496 -9.66 22.34 7.07
N ASP A 497 -9.07 23.03 8.04
CA ASP A 497 -9.60 23.13 9.40
C ASP A 497 -9.02 24.37 10.08
N HIS A 498 -9.85 25.01 10.91
CA HIS A 498 -9.48 26.15 11.72
C HIS A 498 -10.25 26.07 13.04
N PHE A 499 -9.54 26.18 14.16
CA PHE A 499 -10.12 26.23 15.48
C PHE A 499 -9.26 27.03 16.44
N VAL A 500 -9.86 27.48 17.53
CA VAL A 500 -9.23 28.30 18.55
C VAL A 500 -9.29 27.56 19.88
N ILE A 501 -8.15 27.54 20.58
CA ILE A 501 -8.07 27.06 21.96
C ILE A 501 -7.91 28.28 22.86
N GLU A 502 -8.92 28.52 23.69
CA GLU A 502 -8.93 29.63 24.63
C GLU A 502 -7.92 29.41 25.77
N GLN A 503 -7.33 30.51 26.24
CA GLN A 503 -6.43 30.47 27.39
C GLN A 503 -7.20 30.18 28.69
N THR A 504 -6.67 29.29 29.53
CA THR A 504 -7.20 29.01 30.88
C THR A 504 -7.32 30.30 31.71
N GLY A 505 -8.51 30.57 32.27
CA GLY A 505 -8.77 31.71 33.17
C GLY A 505 -9.83 32.73 32.74
N LYS A 506 -10.51 32.54 31.59
CA LYS A 506 -11.60 33.43 31.13
C LYS A 506 -13.03 32.96 31.46
N SER A 507 -13.23 31.72 31.91
CA SER A 507 -14.57 31.13 32.04
C SER A 507 -15.39 31.59 33.26
N ASP A 508 -14.80 32.31 34.23
CA ASP A 508 -15.48 32.60 35.51
C ASP A 508 -16.02 34.04 35.65
N SER A 509 -15.86 34.91 34.65
CA SER A 509 -16.22 36.34 34.77
C SER A 509 -17.50 36.77 34.06
N SER A 510 -18.22 35.88 33.36
CA SER A 510 -19.46 36.25 32.63
C SER A 510 -20.75 35.65 33.19
N GLY A 511 -20.71 34.97 34.34
CA GLY A 511 -21.87 34.28 34.94
C GLY A 511 -22.50 34.93 36.18
N LEU A 512 -21.95 36.03 36.71
CA LEU A 512 -22.35 36.60 38.02
C LEU A 512 -22.58 38.11 37.96
N ILE A 513 -23.32 38.60 36.96
CA ILE A 513 -23.97 39.93 37.04
C ILE A 513 -25.36 39.81 36.42
N ASN A 514 -26.28 39.22 37.19
CA ASN A 514 -27.71 39.49 37.09
C ASN A 514 -28.36 39.06 38.40
N GLY A 515 -28.07 39.85 39.44
CA GLY A 515 -28.74 39.81 40.72
C GLY A 515 -29.28 41.20 41.04
N SER A 516 -30.60 41.26 41.26
CA SER A 516 -31.34 42.25 42.04
C SER A 516 -31.33 43.72 41.59
N ILE A 517 -32.42 44.14 40.93
CA ILE A 517 -33.12 45.38 41.32
C ILE A 517 -34.62 45.07 41.37
N ASN A 518 -35.13 44.88 42.59
CA ASN A 518 -36.53 45.04 42.94
C ASN A 518 -36.61 46.26 43.85
N THR A 519 -37.24 47.33 43.37
CA THR A 519 -38.20 48.22 44.06
C THR A 519 -38.77 49.16 43.03
#